data_AF-A0AAV5FSF0-F1
#
_entry.id   AF-A0AAV5FSF0-F1
#
_cell.length_a   1.000
_cell.length_b   1.000
_cell.length_c   1.000
_cell.angle_alpha   90.00
_cell.angle_beta   90.00
_cell.angle_gamma   90.00
#
_symmetry.space_group_name_H-M   'P 1'
#
loop_
_entity.id
_entity.type
_entity.pdbx_description
1 polymer ?
#
loop_
_entity_poly.entity_id
_entity_poly.type
_entity_poly.pdbx_seq_one_letter_code
_entity_poly.pdbx_strand_id
1 'polypeptide(L)'
;MDRFVRVYSGGELVKGLNGVEFGNLPEVGIWFNTVPTFDEIIDAVRKKLGWKPETHNVCAQGRMNVGGGAHRHFIMVPIEDDMSWSSYVKAVFNGTEWNCLEIYVQAESSSSAEAISSELALTAGEPAVLQCQNAEPSNPE
;
A
#
# COMPACT_ATOMS: atom_id res chain seq x y z
N MET A 1 13.31 19.38 -2.89
CA MET A 1 12.27 19.07 -3.90
C MET A 1 10.93 18.76 -3.23
N ASP A 2 10.57 19.47 -2.18
CA ASP A 2 9.40 19.21 -1.33
C ASP A 2 8.07 19.75 -1.88
N ARG A 3 8.11 20.39 -3.05
CA ARG A 3 6.94 20.96 -3.75
C ARG A 3 6.51 20.19 -4.98
N PHE A 4 7.21 19.11 -5.31
CA PHE A 4 6.86 18.24 -6.42
C PHE A 4 6.51 16.86 -5.90
N VAL A 5 5.32 16.37 -6.26
CA VAL A 5 4.80 15.08 -5.82
C VAL A 5 4.47 14.25 -7.05
N ARG A 6 5.04 13.03 -7.12
CA ARG A 6 4.64 12.01 -8.09
C ARG A 6 3.53 11.17 -7.49
N VAL A 7 2.43 11.09 -8.21
CA VAL A 7 1.22 10.38 -7.80
C VAL A 7 1.05 9.16 -8.70
N TYR A 8 0.95 8.00 -8.08
CA TYR A 8 0.61 6.73 -8.71
C TYR A 8 -0.80 6.32 -8.29
N SER A 9 -1.60 5.79 -9.19
CA SER A 9 -2.98 5.40 -8.87
C SER A 9 -3.48 4.26 -9.74
N GLY A 10 -4.40 3.46 -9.20
CA GLY A 10 -4.93 2.29 -9.88
C GLY A 10 -3.94 1.13 -9.93
N GLY A 11 -4.40 -0.03 -10.38
CA GLY A 11 -3.61 -1.27 -10.42
C GLY A 11 -3.20 -1.78 -9.04
N GLU A 12 -2.14 -2.58 -9.00
CA GLU A 12 -1.62 -3.20 -7.77
C GLU A 12 -0.13 -2.90 -7.60
N LEU A 13 0.27 -2.68 -6.35
CA LEU A 13 1.68 -2.55 -5.99
C LEU A 13 2.36 -3.92 -6.08
N VAL A 14 3.58 -3.96 -6.61
CA VAL A 14 4.33 -5.20 -6.76
C VAL A 14 5.50 -5.27 -5.79
N LYS A 15 5.84 -6.48 -5.36
CA LYS A 15 7.03 -6.75 -4.54
C LYS A 15 8.23 -7.00 -5.46
N GLY A 16 9.10 -6.01 -5.56
CA GLY A 16 10.37 -6.10 -6.28
C GLY A 16 11.53 -6.56 -5.40
N LEU A 17 12.73 -6.58 -5.98
CA LEU A 17 13.96 -7.02 -5.32
C LEU A 17 14.30 -6.16 -4.10
N ASN A 18 13.97 -4.87 -4.16
CA ASN A 18 14.28 -3.89 -3.13
C ASN A 18 13.03 -3.42 -2.37
N GLY A 19 12.02 -4.28 -2.22
CA GLY A 19 10.77 -3.93 -1.54
C GLY A 19 9.67 -3.50 -2.52
N VAL A 20 8.88 -2.50 -2.16
CA VAL A 20 7.71 -2.08 -2.96
C VAL A 20 8.13 -1.33 -4.22
N GLU A 21 7.51 -1.70 -5.34
CA GLU A 21 7.67 -1.05 -6.65
C GLU A 21 6.31 -0.72 -7.26
N PHE A 22 6.27 0.36 -8.04
CA PHE A 22 5.08 0.81 -8.76
C PHE A 22 4.91 0.13 -10.13
N GLY A 23 5.83 -0.74 -10.56
CA GLY A 23 5.73 -1.45 -11.84
C GLY A 23 5.41 -0.52 -13.03
N ASN A 24 4.30 -0.82 -13.73
CA ASN A 24 3.79 -0.04 -14.86
C ASN A 24 2.58 0.84 -14.48
N LEU A 25 2.44 1.20 -13.20
CA LEU A 25 1.35 2.07 -12.76
C LEU A 25 1.44 3.45 -13.44
N PRO A 26 0.30 4.04 -13.82
CA PRO A 26 0.30 5.37 -14.39
C PRO A 26 0.79 6.38 -13.35
N GLU A 27 1.65 7.29 -13.79
CA GLU A 27 2.20 8.35 -12.93
C GLU A 27 1.75 9.73 -13.38
N VAL A 28 1.48 10.60 -12.40
CA VAL A 28 1.15 12.00 -12.62
C VAL A 28 2.00 12.86 -11.70
N GLY A 29 2.78 13.77 -12.29
CA GLY A 29 3.52 14.78 -11.54
C GLY A 29 2.66 16.01 -11.22
N ILE A 30 2.65 16.45 -9.96
CA ILE A 30 1.98 17.67 -9.53
C ILE A 30 3.00 18.62 -8.90
N TRP A 31 2.99 19.87 -9.36
CA TRP A 31 3.85 20.93 -8.85
C TRP A 31 3.03 21.92 -8.01
N PHE A 32 3.52 22.24 -6.82
CA PHE A 32 2.92 23.20 -5.90
C PHE A 32 3.78 24.46 -5.78
N ASN A 33 3.13 25.61 -5.55
CA ASN A 33 3.84 26.89 -5.40
C ASN A 33 4.58 26.99 -4.06
N THR A 34 3.96 26.44 -3.01
CA THR A 34 4.48 26.33 -1.65
C THR A 34 4.58 24.85 -1.27
N VAL A 35 5.16 24.56 -0.11
CA VAL A 35 5.11 23.21 0.46
C VAL A 35 3.63 22.87 0.71
N PRO A 36 3.10 21.82 0.08
CA PRO A 36 1.67 21.55 0.17
C PRO A 36 1.31 20.94 1.52
N THR A 37 0.10 21.24 2.00
CA THR A 37 -0.54 20.47 3.07
C THR A 37 -1.09 19.15 2.54
N PHE A 38 -1.45 18.24 3.43
CA PHE A 38 -2.10 16.97 3.06
C PHE A 38 -3.41 17.22 2.31
N ASP A 39 -4.25 18.12 2.81
CA ASP A 39 -5.52 18.47 2.16
C ASP A 39 -5.32 19.02 0.74
N GLU A 40 -4.30 19.88 0.53
CA GLU A 40 -3.96 20.40 -0.79
C GLU A 40 -3.54 19.30 -1.77
N ILE A 41 -2.85 18.27 -1.28
CA ILE A 41 -2.45 17.10 -2.07
C ILE A 41 -3.68 16.30 -2.47
N ILE A 42 -4.54 15.96 -1.51
CA ILE A 42 -5.74 15.16 -1.77
C ILE A 42 -6.67 15.89 -2.75
N ASP A 43 -6.85 17.19 -2.58
CA ASP A 43 -7.64 18.01 -3.50
C ASP A 43 -7.04 18.06 -4.91
N ALA A 44 -5.71 18.19 -5.02
CA ALA A 44 -5.02 18.18 -6.31
C ALA A 44 -5.14 16.82 -7.00
N VAL A 45 -4.98 15.73 -6.24
CA VAL A 45 -5.15 14.35 -6.71
C VAL A 45 -6.56 14.12 -7.22
N ARG A 46 -7.58 14.50 -6.44
CA ARG A 46 -9.00 14.40 -6.84
C ARG A 46 -9.28 15.13 -8.14
N LYS A 47 -8.79 16.37 -8.28
CA LYS A 47 -8.93 17.16 -9.51
C LYS A 47 -8.24 16.51 -10.71
N LYS A 48 -7.06 15.91 -10.51
CA LYS A 48 -6.28 15.24 -11.57
C LYS A 48 -6.88 13.91 -12.01
N LEU A 49 -7.38 13.11 -11.07
CA LEU A 49 -7.97 11.79 -11.32
C LEU A 49 -9.48 11.83 -11.59
N GLY A 50 -10.12 13.00 -11.47
CA GLY A 50 -11.55 13.16 -11.66
C GLY A 50 -12.42 12.56 -10.55
N TRP A 51 -11.85 12.34 -9.37
CA TRP A 51 -12.57 11.77 -8.23
C TRP A 51 -13.40 12.83 -7.50
N LYS A 52 -14.66 12.52 -7.21
CA LYS A 52 -15.57 13.42 -6.50
C LYS A 52 -15.44 13.24 -4.98
N PRO A 53 -15.37 14.33 -4.19
CA PRO A 53 -15.23 14.27 -2.72
C PRO A 53 -16.34 13.48 -2.02
N GLU A 54 -17.56 13.56 -2.55
CA GLU A 54 -18.77 13.02 -1.94
C GLU A 54 -18.90 11.50 -2.07
N THR A 55 -18.13 10.87 -2.96
CA THR A 55 -18.30 9.46 -3.32
C THR A 55 -17.06 8.60 -3.11
N HIS A 56 -15.89 9.22 -2.91
CA HIS A 56 -14.63 8.51 -2.78
C HIS A 56 -13.80 9.08 -1.63
N ASN A 57 -13.56 8.24 -0.62
CA ASN A 57 -12.46 8.48 0.30
C ASN A 57 -11.15 8.18 -0.43
N VAL A 58 -10.11 8.97 -0.18
CA VAL A 58 -8.80 8.80 -0.83
C VAL A 58 -7.83 8.33 0.21
N CYS A 59 -7.35 7.10 0.06
CA CYS A 59 -6.28 6.56 0.88
C CYS A 59 -4.95 6.85 0.19
N ALA A 60 -4.06 7.55 0.88
CA ALA A 60 -2.73 7.88 0.39
C ALA A 60 -1.65 7.12 1.17
N GLN A 61 -0.65 6.64 0.44
CA GLN A 61 0.54 6.02 1.02
C GLN A 61 1.80 6.59 0.38
N GLY A 62 2.77 7.00 1.18
CA GLY A 62 4.07 7.46 0.72
C GLY A 62 5.03 6.29 0.55
N ARG A 63 5.82 6.30 -0.51
CA ARG A 63 6.92 5.35 -0.68
C ARG A 63 8.19 5.89 -0.05
N MET A 64 8.80 5.11 0.84
CA MET A 64 9.94 5.53 1.64
C MET A 64 11.08 4.51 1.58
N ASN A 65 12.31 4.98 1.40
CA ASN A 65 13.51 4.15 1.52
C ASN A 65 13.89 3.99 2.99
N VAL A 66 13.95 2.75 3.47
CA VAL A 66 14.40 2.36 4.81
C VAL A 66 15.71 1.58 4.78
N GLY A 67 16.31 1.41 3.60
CA GLY A 67 17.63 0.81 3.44
C GLY A 67 18.75 1.74 3.90
N GLY A 68 19.86 1.15 4.37
CA GLY A 68 21.04 1.88 4.84
C GLY A 68 22.22 1.80 3.87
N GLY A 69 22.98 2.89 3.78
CA GLY A 69 24.21 2.95 2.98
C GLY A 69 23.94 2.72 1.49
N ALA A 70 24.57 1.69 0.92
CA ALA A 70 24.38 1.31 -0.49
C ALA A 70 23.11 0.49 -0.75
N HIS A 71 22.45 -0.03 0.31
CA HIS A 71 21.28 -0.87 0.17
C HIS A 71 20.02 0.00 0.20
N ARG A 72 19.17 -0.16 -0.81
CA ARG A 72 17.85 0.49 -0.86
C ARG A 72 16.78 -0.54 -0.55
N HIS A 73 15.84 -0.20 0.32
CA HIS A 73 14.68 -1.02 0.60
C HIS A 73 13.46 -0.12 0.75
N PHE A 74 12.42 -0.31 -0.05
CA PHE A 74 11.28 0.58 -0.13
C PHE A 74 10.05 -0.05 0.53
N ILE A 75 9.36 0.75 1.32
CA ILE A 75 8.08 0.40 1.95
C ILE A 75 7.03 1.47 1.64
N MET A 76 5.75 1.11 1.78
CA MET A 76 4.66 2.07 1.79
C MET A 76 4.31 2.44 3.23
N VAL A 77 4.17 3.74 3.48
CA VAL A 77 3.73 4.28 4.77
C VAL A 77 2.40 5.01 4.58
N PRO A 78 1.38 4.78 5.42
CA PRO A 78 0.11 5.50 5.33
C PRO A 78 0.32 6.99 5.61
N ILE A 79 -0.42 7.83 4.89
CA ILE A 79 -0.47 9.28 5.07
C ILE A 79 -1.94 9.65 5.21
N GLU A 80 -2.31 10.08 6.41
CA GLU A 80 -3.71 10.27 6.82
C GLU A 80 -4.02 11.75 7.14
N ASP A 81 -2.98 12.55 7.41
CA ASP A 81 -3.09 13.92 7.89
C ASP A 81 -1.81 14.73 7.63
N ASP A 82 -1.83 16.01 8.01
CA ASP A 82 -0.67 16.90 7.90
C ASP A 82 0.54 16.44 8.71
N MET A 83 0.33 15.75 9.83
CA MET A 83 1.40 15.30 10.71
C MET A 83 2.18 14.14 10.09
N SER A 84 1.47 13.14 9.60
CA SER A 84 2.01 11.99 8.85
C SER A 84 2.63 12.45 7.52
N TRP A 85 2.02 13.41 6.83
CA TRP A 85 2.60 14.04 5.64
C TRP A 85 3.93 14.72 5.94
N SER A 86 3.97 15.61 6.95
CA SER A 86 5.20 16.31 7.34
C SER A 86 6.30 15.33 7.76
N SER A 87 5.93 14.26 8.46
CA SER A 87 6.86 13.20 8.88
C SER A 87 7.41 12.43 7.68
N TYR A 88 6.56 12.08 6.72
CA TYR A 88 6.94 11.43 5.47
C TYR A 88 7.92 12.32 4.66
N VAL A 89 7.58 13.60 4.45
CA VAL A 89 8.44 14.54 3.73
C VAL A 89 9.82 14.62 4.37
N LYS A 90 9.88 14.79 5.70
CA LYS A 90 11.16 14.81 6.44
C LYS A 90 11.94 13.52 6.26
N ALA A 91 11.29 12.37 6.32
CA ALA A 91 11.93 11.07 6.16
C ALA A 91 12.48 10.86 4.74
N VAL A 92 11.73 11.24 3.71
CA VAL A 92 12.16 11.16 2.31
C VAL A 92 13.39 12.02 2.06
N PHE A 93 13.45 13.23 2.61
CA PHE A 93 14.59 14.13 2.38
C PHE A 93 15.71 13.99 3.43
N ASN A 94 15.60 13.03 4.35
CA ASN A 94 16.58 12.87 5.41
C ASN A 94 17.95 12.45 4.85
N GLY A 95 18.90 13.39 4.83
CA GLY A 95 20.27 13.16 4.36
C GLY A 95 20.45 13.14 2.83
N THR A 96 19.44 13.51 2.03
CA THR A 96 19.56 13.60 0.57
C THR A 96 18.56 14.57 -0.05
N GLU A 97 19.06 15.49 -0.89
CA GLU A 97 18.25 16.47 -1.62
C GLU A 97 17.69 15.95 -2.96
N TRP A 98 18.16 14.78 -3.41
CA TRP A 98 17.86 14.20 -4.72
C TRP A 98 16.64 13.27 -4.73
N ASN A 99 16.03 13.04 -3.56
CA ASN A 99 14.84 12.22 -3.47
C ASN A 99 13.60 12.94 -4.02
N CYS A 100 12.58 12.17 -4.36
CA CYS A 100 11.29 12.68 -4.82
C CYS A 100 10.20 12.18 -3.87
N LEU A 101 9.17 13.00 -3.66
CA LEU A 101 7.95 12.56 -2.98
C LEU A 101 7.16 11.69 -3.96
N GLU A 102 6.96 10.43 -3.60
CA GLU A 102 6.25 9.43 -4.40
C GLU A 102 5.10 8.88 -3.56
N ILE A 103 3.87 9.16 -3.98
CA ILE A 103 2.66 8.68 -3.28
C ILE A 103 1.86 7.75 -4.18
N TYR A 104 1.28 6.73 -3.57
CA TYR A 104 0.26 5.89 -4.17
C TYR A 104 -1.10 6.26 -3.57
N VAL A 105 -2.12 6.40 -4.42
CA VAL A 105 -3.47 6.78 -4.01
C VAL A 105 -4.50 5.81 -4.53
N GLN A 106 -5.46 5.48 -3.67
CA GLN A 106 -6.59 4.62 -3.99
C GLN A 106 -7.88 5.32 -3.59
N ALA A 107 -8.91 5.14 -4.42
CA ALA A 107 -10.26 5.57 -4.10
C ALA A 107 -10.96 4.42 -3.38
N GLU A 108 -11.28 4.61 -2.11
CA GLU A 108 -12.22 3.75 -1.41
C GLU A 108 -13.63 4.27 -1.70
N SER A 109 -14.39 3.51 -2.49
CA SER A 109 -15.83 3.72 -2.54
C SER A 109 -16.39 3.41 -1.16
N SER A 110 -17.16 4.32 -0.58
CA SER A 110 -18.00 4.07 0.60
C SER A 110 -19.17 3.14 0.25
N SER A 111 -18.86 2.02 -0.40
CA SER A 111 -19.69 0.83 -0.47
C SER A 111 -19.46 0.10 0.84
N SER A 112 -20.35 0.38 1.79
CA SER A 112 -20.72 -0.39 2.98
C SER A 112 -19.88 -1.64 3.26
N ALA A 113 -19.32 -1.70 4.48
CA ALA A 113 -18.83 -2.89 5.18
C ALA A 113 -19.38 -4.24 4.66
N GLU A 114 -18.75 -4.83 3.65
CA GLU A 114 -18.99 -6.22 3.20
C GLU A 114 -18.00 -6.61 2.07
N ALA A 115 -16.70 -6.73 2.38
CA ALA A 115 -15.76 -7.45 1.51
C ALA A 115 -14.62 -8.13 2.28
N ILE A 116 -14.78 -8.33 3.60
CA ILE A 116 -13.99 -9.27 4.40
C ILE A 116 -14.94 -10.33 4.97
N SER A 117 -15.63 -11.04 4.09
CA SER A 117 -16.34 -12.27 4.45
C SER A 117 -16.31 -13.30 3.31
N SER A 118 -15.20 -13.37 2.57
CA SER A 118 -14.97 -14.43 1.57
C SER A 118 -13.47 -14.75 1.40
N GLU A 119 -12.70 -14.87 2.48
CA GLU A 119 -11.45 -15.64 2.43
C GLU A 119 -10.95 -16.16 3.80
N LEU A 120 -11.84 -16.35 4.77
CA LEU A 120 -11.51 -17.05 6.03
C LEU A 120 -12.58 -18.11 6.33
N ALA A 121 -12.75 -19.05 5.42
CA ALA A 121 -13.55 -20.25 5.64
C ALA A 121 -12.86 -21.48 5.03
N LEU A 122 -11.56 -21.64 5.29
CA LEU A 122 -10.84 -22.89 5.05
C LEU A 122 -9.86 -23.12 6.21
N THR A 123 -10.40 -23.48 7.38
CA THR A 123 -9.80 -24.41 8.37
C THR A 123 -10.64 -24.38 9.65
N ALA A 124 -11.75 -25.11 9.65
CA ALA A 124 -12.40 -25.55 10.87
C ALA A 124 -13.03 -26.92 10.58
N GLY A 125 -12.19 -27.94 10.62
CA GLY A 125 -12.57 -29.32 10.40
C GLY A 125 -11.75 -30.23 11.29
N GLU A 126 -11.96 -30.13 12.60
CA GLU A 126 -11.64 -31.20 13.56
C GLU A 126 -12.70 -31.12 14.69
N PRO A 127 -12.95 -32.19 15.47
CA PRO A 127 -12.41 -33.55 15.39
C PRO A 127 -13.50 -34.65 15.54
N ALA A 128 -13.14 -35.93 15.31
CA ALA A 128 -13.42 -37.05 16.23
C ALA A 128 -13.19 -38.42 15.57
N VAL A 129 -12.15 -39.10 16.06
CA VAL A 129 -12.02 -40.54 16.34
C VAL A 129 -13.19 -41.45 15.90
N LEU A 130 -12.91 -42.36 14.97
CA LEU A 130 -13.48 -43.71 14.98
C LEU A 130 -12.39 -44.74 14.64
N GLN A 131 -12.05 -45.56 15.63
CA GLN A 131 -11.42 -46.85 15.44
C GLN A 131 -12.36 -47.76 14.65
N CYS A 132 -11.83 -48.50 13.67
CA CYS A 132 -12.24 -49.88 13.36
C CYS A 132 -11.23 -50.51 12.38
N GLN A 133 -10.34 -51.31 12.97
CA GLN A 133 -9.84 -52.61 12.53
C GLN A 133 -10.01 -52.98 11.04
N ASN A 134 -8.90 -53.31 10.37
CA ASN A 134 -8.88 -54.35 9.34
C ASN A 134 -7.50 -55.02 9.24
N ALA A 135 -7.50 -56.31 9.62
CA ALA A 135 -6.77 -57.46 9.07
C ALA A 135 -5.25 -57.37 8.78
N GLU A 136 -4.50 -58.03 9.68
CA GLU A 136 -3.48 -59.08 9.47
C GLU A 136 -2.36 -58.88 8.42
N PRO A 137 -1.08 -58.88 8.84
CA PRO A 137 0.07 -58.98 7.94
C PRO A 137 0.37 -60.45 7.61
N SER A 138 0.45 -60.78 6.32
CA SER A 138 1.05 -62.06 5.88
C SER A 138 2.55 -62.08 6.21
N ASN A 139 2.96 -63.08 6.98
CA ASN A 139 4.34 -63.36 7.41
C ASN A 139 5.34 -63.51 6.26
N PRO A 140 6.63 -63.24 6.51
CA PRO A 140 7.74 -63.84 5.79
C PRO A 140 8.34 -65.03 6.56
N GLU A 141 8.48 -66.19 5.91
CA GLU A 141 9.58 -67.17 6.08
C GLU A 141 9.61 -68.11 4.87
#